data_AF-A0A3L5HBJ1-F1
#
_entry.id   AF-A0A3L5HBJ1-F1
#
_cell.length_a   1.000
_cell.length_b   1.000
_cell.length_c   1.000
_cell.angle_alpha   90.00
_cell.angle_beta   90.00
_cell.angle_gamma   90.00
#
_symmetry.space_group_name_H-M   'P 1'
#
loop_
_entity.id
_entity.type
_entity.pdbx_description
1 polymer ?
#
loop_
_entity_poly.entity_id
_entity_poly.type
_entity_poly.pdbx_seq_one_letter_code
_entity_poly.pdbx_strand_id
1 'polypeptide(L)'
;MLDALTFDAGSTLTPDYMLMLDSRDITGNISGRLMSMTLTDNRGFEADQLDIELNDADGQVGLPVRGAVLTVYIGWKGFALVCKGKFTVDEVEHRGA
;
A
#
# COMPACT_ATOMS: atom_id res chain seq x y z
N MET A 1 -10.91 -22.45 -1.47
CA MET A 1 -11.62 -21.19 -1.77
C MET A 1 -12.98 -21.25 -1.09
N LEU A 2 -13.00 -21.21 0.25
CA LEU A 2 -14.22 -21.28 1.06
C LEU A 2 -14.01 -20.53 2.41
N ASP A 3 -13.23 -19.46 2.40
CA ASP A 3 -12.74 -18.85 3.66
C ASP A 3 -13.40 -17.49 3.92
N ALA A 4 -14.11 -16.92 2.92
CA ALA A 4 -14.69 -15.59 2.98
C ALA A 4 -16.19 -15.57 3.38
N LEU A 5 -16.82 -16.72 3.64
CA LEU A 5 -18.26 -16.82 3.93
C LEU A 5 -18.58 -17.27 5.38
N THR A 6 -17.55 -17.50 6.20
CA THR A 6 -17.69 -17.89 7.61
C THR A 6 -17.16 -16.78 8.53
N PHE A 7 -17.45 -15.52 8.19
CA PHE A 7 -17.32 -14.45 9.17
C PHE A 7 -18.46 -14.61 10.17
N ASP A 8 -18.15 -15.07 11.38
CA ASP A 8 -19.09 -14.99 12.51
C ASP A 8 -19.57 -13.54 12.59
N ALA A 9 -20.89 -13.34 12.69
CA ALA A 9 -21.50 -12.03 12.80
C ALA A 9 -21.01 -11.34 14.09
N GLY A 10 -19.88 -10.64 14.00
CA GLY A 10 -19.15 -10.05 15.12
C GLY A 10 -17.64 -9.94 14.96
N SER A 11 -17.01 -10.63 13.99
CA SER A 11 -15.56 -10.51 13.76
C SER A 11 -15.18 -9.17 13.11
N THR A 12 -14.27 -8.41 13.71
CA THR A 12 -13.71 -7.19 13.11
C THR A 12 -12.71 -7.58 12.01
N LEU A 13 -13.02 -7.25 10.76
CA LEU A 13 -12.08 -7.35 9.65
C LEU A 13 -11.17 -6.14 9.65
N THR A 14 -9.88 -6.36 9.92
CA THR A 14 -8.85 -5.32 9.85
C THR A 14 -8.13 -5.42 8.51
N PRO A 15 -8.15 -4.38 7.66
CA PRO A 15 -7.34 -4.34 6.45
C PRO A 15 -5.86 -4.51 6.78
N ASP A 16 -5.13 -5.14 5.87
CA ASP A 16 -3.69 -5.34 5.98
C ASP A 16 -3.03 -5.20 4.61
N TYR A 17 -1.74 -4.90 4.59
CA TYR A 17 -0.99 -4.65 3.37
C TYR A 17 0.48 -5.04 3.51
N MET A 18 1.12 -5.23 2.35
CA MET A 18 2.58 -5.35 2.25
C MET A 18 3.05 -4.50 1.08
N LEU A 19 4.14 -3.78 1.29
CA LEU A 19 4.73 -2.91 0.27
C LEU A 19 6.20 -3.27 0.08
N MET A 20 6.55 -3.59 -1.16
CA MET A 20 7.92 -3.87 -1.57
C MET A 20 8.43 -2.69 -2.39
N LEU A 21 9.60 -2.15 -2.06
CA LEU A 21 10.33 -1.16 -2.86
C LEU A 21 11.57 -1.84 -3.45
N ASP A 22 11.65 -1.93 -4.77
CA ASP A 22 12.75 -2.60 -5.48
C ASP A 22 13.07 -4.01 -4.92
N SER A 23 12.00 -4.78 -4.64
CA SER A 23 12.07 -6.13 -4.07
C SER A 23 12.54 -6.23 -2.60
N ARG A 24 12.63 -5.10 -1.89
CA ARG A 24 12.80 -5.05 -0.43
C ARG A 24 11.46 -4.78 0.24
N ASP A 25 11.10 -5.59 1.22
CA ASP A 25 9.94 -5.31 2.08
C ASP A 25 10.22 -4.06 2.94
N ILE A 26 9.38 -3.04 2.77
CA ILE A 26 9.43 -1.79 3.53
C ILE A 26 8.22 -1.62 4.44
N THR A 27 7.33 -2.62 4.54
CA THR A 27 6.06 -2.53 5.26
C THR A 27 6.28 -2.05 6.69
N GLY A 28 7.17 -2.71 7.42
CA GLY A 28 7.48 -2.34 8.81
C GLY A 28 8.07 -0.94 8.98
N ASN A 29 8.77 -0.42 7.96
CA ASN A 29 9.33 0.93 7.98
C ASN A 29 8.25 2.02 7.89
N ILE A 30 7.14 1.71 7.20
CA ILE A 30 6.09 2.69 6.92
C ILE A 30 4.79 2.44 7.70
N SER A 31 4.60 1.28 8.33
CA SER A 31 3.34 0.94 9.04
C SER A 31 2.95 1.93 10.13
N GLY A 32 3.92 2.51 10.84
CA GLY A 32 3.65 3.54 11.86
C GLY A 32 3.34 4.93 11.28
N ARG A 33 3.48 5.11 9.96
CA ARG A 33 3.38 6.38 9.26
C ARG A 33 2.28 6.41 8.21
N LEU A 34 1.76 5.25 7.77
CA LEU A 34 0.74 5.19 6.73
C LEU A 34 -0.53 5.91 7.20
N MET A 35 -0.88 6.99 6.49
CA MET A 35 -2.12 7.73 6.70
C MET A 35 -3.23 7.20 5.79
N SER A 36 -2.92 7.03 4.52
CA SER A 36 -3.84 6.49 3.52
C SER A 36 -3.08 5.75 2.42
N MET A 37 -3.76 4.76 1.83
CA MET A 37 -3.31 4.11 0.60
C MET A 37 -4.54 3.90 -0.28
N THR A 38 -4.49 4.44 -1.50
CA THR A 38 -5.58 4.34 -2.47
C THR A 38 -5.07 3.63 -3.71
N LEU A 39 -5.79 2.59 -4.13
CA LEU A 39 -5.52 1.89 -5.38
C LEU A 39 -6.72 2.07 -6.31
N THR A 40 -6.47 2.66 -7.48
CA THR A 40 -7.45 2.88 -8.52
C THR A 40 -7.13 1.98 -9.71
N ASP A 41 -7.90 0.89 -9.87
CA ASP A 41 -7.84 0.01 -11.04
C ASP A 41 -8.63 0.68 -12.19
N ASN A 42 -7.96 1.03 -13.27
CA ASN A 42 -8.56 1.68 -14.44
C ASN A 42 -8.84 0.66 -15.56
N ARG A 43 -9.65 1.06 -16.54
CA ARG A 43 -9.99 0.23 -17.71
C ARG A 43 -9.54 0.89 -19.00
N GLY A 44 -9.32 0.08 -20.03
CA GLY A 44 -8.97 0.57 -21.35
C GLY A 44 -7.50 0.93 -21.46
N PHE A 45 -7.20 2.20 -21.79
CA PHE A 45 -5.84 2.68 -22.05
C PHE A 45 -5.24 3.50 -20.90
N GLU A 46 -5.97 3.62 -19.79
CA GLU A 46 -5.50 4.30 -18.59
C GLU A 46 -4.74 3.32 -17.70
N ALA A 47 -3.59 3.75 -17.17
CA ALA A 47 -2.83 2.97 -16.21
C ALA A 47 -3.51 2.99 -14.84
N ASP A 48 -3.33 1.91 -14.08
CA ASP A 48 -3.74 1.86 -12.68
C ASP A 48 -2.89 2.86 -11.87
N GLN A 49 -3.48 3.41 -10.81
CA GLN A 49 -2.82 4.40 -9.95
C GLN A 49 -2.77 3.92 -8.51
N LEU A 50 -1.63 4.12 -7.85
CA LEU A 50 -1.40 3.87 -6.43
C LEU A 50 -0.96 5.17 -5.75
N ASP A 51 -1.79 5.67 -4.84
CA ASP A 51 -1.48 6.83 -4.00
C ASP A 51 -1.17 6.36 -2.57
N ILE A 52 -0.11 6.89 -1.97
CA ILE A 52 0.32 6.59 -0.60
C ILE A 52 0.61 7.91 0.12
N GLU A 53 -0.07 8.14 1.23
CA GLU A 53 0.19 9.27 2.11
C GLU A 53 0.85 8.79 3.41
N LEU A 54 1.98 9.39 3.75
CA LEU A 54 2.75 9.08 4.94
C LEU A 54 2.84 10.29 5.87
N ASN A 55 2.80 10.04 7.17
CA ASN A 55 3.08 11.03 8.20
C ASN A 55 4.60 11.22 8.34
N ASP A 56 5.07 12.43 8.01
CA ASP A 56 6.45 12.88 8.15
C ASP A 56 6.63 14.02 9.17
N ALA A 57 5.78 14.08 10.21
CA ALA A 57 5.86 15.15 11.22
C ALA A 57 7.21 15.24 11.96
N ASP A 58 8.06 14.20 11.89
CA ASP A 58 9.40 14.16 12.50
C ASP A 58 10.55 14.25 11.47
N GLY A 59 10.24 14.45 10.18
CA GLY A 59 11.21 14.59 9.10
C GLY A 59 12.08 13.34 8.86
N GLN A 60 11.61 12.16 9.24
CA GLN A 60 12.35 10.90 9.13
C GLN A 60 11.92 10.04 7.92
N VAL A 61 10.98 10.51 7.10
CA VAL A 61 10.55 9.79 5.89
C VAL A 61 11.56 9.99 4.77
N GLY A 62 12.32 8.93 4.47
CA GLY A 62 13.12 8.88 3.26
C GLY A 62 12.23 8.77 2.02
N LEU A 63 12.31 9.76 1.13
CA LEU A 63 11.57 9.75 -0.12
C LEU A 63 12.23 8.79 -1.14
N PRO A 64 11.45 7.92 -1.81
CA PRO A 64 11.99 7.06 -2.85
C PRO A 64 12.47 7.89 -4.05
N VAL A 65 13.41 7.34 -4.81
CA VAL A 65 13.79 7.94 -6.10
C VAL A 65 12.65 7.76 -7.11
N ARG A 66 12.43 8.77 -7.95
CA ARG A 66 11.58 8.62 -9.13
C ARG A 66 12.11 7.47 -9.99
N GLY A 67 11.20 6.66 -10.51
CA GLY A 67 11.48 5.44 -11.25
C GLY A 67 11.63 4.19 -10.38
N ALA A 68 11.67 4.30 -9.05
CA ALA A 68 11.65 3.13 -8.18
C ALA A 68 10.35 2.34 -8.35
N VAL A 69 10.42 1.02 -8.21
CA VAL A 69 9.25 0.15 -8.42
C VAL A 69 8.68 -0.31 -7.09
N LEU A 70 7.42 0.03 -6.86
CA LEU A 70 6.60 -0.47 -5.77
C LEU A 70 5.84 -1.71 -6.21
N THR A 71 5.82 -2.75 -5.37
CA THR A 71 4.86 -3.86 -5.49
C THR A 71 3.95 -3.84 -4.27
N VAL A 72 2.64 -3.77 -4.50
CA VAL A 72 1.64 -3.65 -3.44
C VAL A 72 0.83 -4.93 -3.32
N TYR A 73 0.59 -5.32 -2.08
CA TYR A 73 -0.28 -6.42 -1.69
C TYR A 73 -1.28 -5.90 -0.68
N ILE A 74 -2.55 -6.27 -0.82
CA ILE A 74 -3.61 -5.88 0.12
C ILE A 74 -4.47 -7.09 0.49
N GLY A 75 -5.10 -7.04 1.64
CA GLY A 75 -5.99 -8.09 2.10
C GLY A 75 -6.51 -7.83 3.50
N TRP A 76 -6.83 -8.92 4.19
CA TRP A 76 -7.30 -8.90 5.57
C TRP A 76 -6.25 -9.49 6.48
N LYS A 77 -6.06 -8.88 7.65
CA LYS A 77 -5.14 -9.37 8.68
C LYS A 77 -5.44 -10.83 9.02
N GLY A 78 -4.41 -11.67 9.06
CA GLY A 78 -4.54 -13.10 9.34
C GLY A 78 -4.85 -13.98 8.10
N PHE A 79 -4.96 -13.38 6.92
CA PHE A 79 -5.14 -14.09 5.64
C PHE A 79 -3.97 -13.81 4.69
N ALA A 80 -3.88 -14.59 3.61
CA ALA A 80 -2.92 -14.31 2.56
C ALA A 80 -3.26 -12.98 1.86
N LEU A 81 -2.25 -12.11 1.73
CA LEU A 81 -2.39 -10.86 0.98
C LEU A 81 -2.37 -11.14 -0.52
N VAL A 82 -3.17 -10.38 -1.27
CA VAL A 82 -3.29 -10.50 -2.72
C VAL A 82 -2.36 -9.49 -3.38
N CYS A 83 -1.50 -9.96 -4.29
CA CYS A 83 -0.67 -9.09 -5.11
C CYS A 83 -1.56 -8.27 -6.06
N LYS A 84 -1.41 -6.95 -6.02
CA LYS A 84 -2.20 -6.01 -6.83
C LYS A 84 -1.44 -5.40 -7.99
N GLY A 85 -0.13 -5.63 -8.09
CA GLY A 85 0.68 -5.24 -9.24
C GLY A 85 1.93 -4.47 -8.87
N LYS A 86 2.57 -3.93 -9.91
CA LYS A 86 3.78 -3.12 -9.80
C LYS A 86 3.50 -1.71 -10.31
N PHE A 87 3.99 -0.73 -9.57
CA PHE A 87 3.79 0.69 -9.82
C PHE A 87 5.14 1.38 -9.86
N THR A 88 5.36 2.23 -10.85
CA THR A 88 6.58 3.03 -10.95
C THR A 88 6.33 4.37 -10.28
N VAL A 89 7.19 4.77 -9.35
CA VAL A 89 7.09 6.09 -8.70
C VAL A 89 7.42 7.18 -9.72
N ASP A 90 6.44 7.98 -10.11
CA ASP A 90 6.62 9.13 -11.00
C ASP A 90 6.55 10.47 -10.24
N GLU A 91 5.71 10.54 -9.22
CA GLU A 91 5.51 11.72 -8.38
C GLU A 91 5.86 11.46 -6.91
N VAL A 92 6.46 12.47 -6.29
CA VAL A 92 6.72 12.53 -4.85
C VAL A 92 6.50 13.97 -4.42
N GLU A 93 5.57 14.17 -3.49
CA GLU A 93 5.27 15.47 -2.90
C GLU A 93 5.55 15.46 -1.40
N HIS A 94 5.93 16.62 -0.86
CA HIS A 94 5.99 16.86 0.58
C HIS A 94 5.18 18.13 0.89
N ARG A 95 4.22 18.02 1.81
CA ARG A 95 3.33 19.10 2.21
C ARG A 95 3.49 19.34 3.72
N GLY A 96 3.86 20.56 4.09
CA GLY A 96 4.25 20.91 5.46
C GLY A 96 5.41 21.90 5.46
N ALA A 97 5.73 22.48 6.61
CA ALA A 97 6.82 23.43 6.81
C ALA A 97 7.81 22.91 7.83
#